data_AF-A5W5Y1-F1
#
_entry.id   AF-A5W5Y1-F1
#
_cell.length_a   1.000
_cell.length_b   1.000
_cell.length_c   1.000
_cell.angle_alpha   90.00
_cell.angle_beta   90.00
_cell.angle_gamma   90.00
#
_symmetry.space_group_name_H-M   'P 1'
#
loop_
_entity.id
_entity.type
_entity.pdbx_description
1 polymer ?
#
loop_
_entity_poly.entity_id
_entity_poly.type
_entity_poly.pdbx_seq_one_letter_code
_entity_poly.pdbx_strand_id
1 'polypeptide(L)'
;MEKAMNVETSTVTKLLITEVQGLDPISVYLEDLAPCKGKITVSCYDKTWHAYWGGMWDGLTIGQFFCKLHDAYIIGYFDRSLSSRRFSAEALADKARKVIVQMRRDRDLDAEDARSLLDEAEDVRHTSSLDECGGAHREFMHRVFGDDWWNLPADAMERNPDWAYLCRIIATVQQALAKQFPIAA
;
A
#
# COMPACT_ATOMS: atom_id res chain seq x y z
N MET A 1 31.71 8.25 33.69
CA MET A 1 32.50 8.02 32.45
C MET A 1 31.62 8.41 31.29
N GLU A 2 31.93 9.54 30.63
CA GLU A 2 31.25 9.96 29.42
C GLU A 2 31.76 9.10 28.26
N LYS A 3 30.87 8.41 27.57
CA LYS A 3 31.26 7.52 26.46
C LYS A 3 31.59 8.44 25.27
N ALA A 4 32.87 8.50 24.89
CA ALA A 4 33.30 9.30 23.74
C ALA A 4 32.61 8.82 22.45
N MET A 5 32.37 9.75 21.52
CA MET A 5 31.79 9.48 20.20
C MET A 5 32.67 8.47 19.44
N ASN A 6 32.07 7.41 18.92
CA ASN A 6 32.72 6.47 18.01
C ASN A 6 32.31 6.79 16.56
N VAL A 7 33.29 6.83 15.66
CA VAL A 7 33.07 7.13 14.23
C VAL A 7 33.57 5.96 13.41
N GLU A 8 32.70 5.39 12.59
CA GLU A 8 33.00 4.28 11.70
C GLU A 8 32.69 4.67 10.25
N THR A 9 33.46 4.12 9.31
CA THR A 9 33.25 4.32 7.88
C THR A 9 32.88 2.98 7.24
N SER A 10 31.96 3.01 6.27
CA SER A 10 31.50 1.84 5.54
C SER A 10 31.48 2.12 4.03
N THR A 11 31.47 1.03 3.24
CA THR A 11 31.28 1.11 1.79
C THR A 11 29.84 0.73 1.45
N VAL A 12 29.26 1.43 0.47
CA VAL A 12 27.89 1.19 -0.01
C VAL A 12 27.94 0.91 -1.50
N THR A 13 27.17 -0.10 -1.94
CA THR A 13 26.97 -0.30 -3.37
C THR A 13 25.77 0.50 -3.83
N LYS A 14 25.98 1.38 -4.82
CA LYS A 14 24.92 2.16 -5.46
C LYS A 14 24.61 1.60 -6.85
N LEU A 15 23.35 1.33 -7.11
CA LEU A 15 22.82 1.12 -8.45
C LEU A 15 22.00 2.33 -8.88
N LEU A 16 22.11 2.70 -10.14
CA LEU A 16 21.24 3.66 -10.80
C LEU A 16 20.51 2.92 -11.93
N ILE A 17 19.19 2.80 -11.80
CA ILE A 17 18.32 2.13 -12.77
C ILE A 17 17.61 3.22 -13.57
N THR A 18 17.83 3.24 -14.89
CA THR A 18 17.28 4.23 -15.82
C THR A 18 16.52 3.54 -16.95
N GLU A 19 15.85 4.34 -17.78
CA GLU A 19 15.20 3.88 -19.02
C GLU A 19 14.09 2.83 -18.80
N VAL A 20 13.42 2.90 -17.64
CA VAL A 20 12.27 2.06 -17.32
C VAL A 20 10.99 2.81 -17.66
N GLN A 21 10.17 2.23 -18.53
CA GLN A 21 8.95 2.89 -19.01
C GLN A 21 8.00 3.25 -17.86
N GLY A 22 7.67 4.54 -17.75
CA GLY A 22 6.71 5.06 -16.77
C GLY A 22 7.21 5.02 -15.33
N LEU A 23 8.53 5.03 -15.11
CA LEU A 23 9.18 5.26 -13.82
C LEU A 23 10.33 6.26 -13.99
N ASP A 24 10.50 7.14 -13.02
CA ASP A 24 11.68 7.99 -12.91
C ASP A 24 12.93 7.14 -12.60
N PRO A 25 14.15 7.69 -12.82
CA PRO A 25 15.38 7.02 -12.42
C PRO A 25 15.35 6.58 -10.96
N ILE A 26 15.71 5.31 -10.71
CA ILE A 26 15.71 4.72 -9.38
C ILE A 26 17.15 4.61 -8.88
N SER A 27 17.46 5.22 -7.74
CA SER A 27 18.72 5.01 -7.03
C SER A 27 18.53 3.97 -5.93
N VAL A 28 19.36 2.94 -5.92
CA VAL A 28 19.33 1.87 -4.92
C VAL A 28 20.67 1.82 -4.22
N TYR A 29 20.67 1.88 -2.88
CA TYR A 29 21.85 1.76 -2.04
C TYR A 29 21.74 0.49 -1.22
N LEU A 30 22.78 -0.33 -1.26
CA LEU A 30 22.87 -1.63 -0.60
C LEU A 30 24.01 -1.60 0.41
N GLU A 31 23.69 -1.93 1.66
CA GLU A 31 24.61 -1.97 2.78
C GLU A 31 24.54 -3.36 3.44
N ASP A 32 25.52 -4.22 3.17
CA ASP A 32 25.72 -5.48 3.88
C ASP A 32 26.51 -5.20 5.17
N LEU A 33 25.80 -5.05 6.29
CA LEU A 33 26.35 -4.51 7.54
C LEU A 33 27.10 -5.57 8.35
N ALA A 34 26.61 -6.82 8.34
CA ALA A 34 27.20 -7.98 9.00
C ALA A 34 26.52 -9.25 8.46
N PRO A 35 27.01 -10.47 8.80
CA PRO A 35 26.29 -11.69 8.47
C PRO A 35 24.82 -11.62 8.93
N CYS A 36 23.91 -11.95 8.03
CA CYS A 36 22.46 -11.88 8.25
C CYS A 36 21.91 -10.46 8.57
N LYS A 37 22.69 -9.38 8.35
CA LYS A 37 22.25 -8.00 8.61
C LYS A 37 22.50 -7.09 7.43
N GLY A 38 21.46 -6.41 6.98
CA GLY A 38 21.56 -5.55 5.81
C GLY A 38 20.55 -4.42 5.80
N LYS A 39 20.86 -3.39 5.03
CA LYS A 39 20.00 -2.24 4.80
C LYS A 39 19.95 -1.91 3.33
N ILE A 40 18.75 -1.60 2.86
CA ILE A 40 18.50 -1.08 1.52
C ILE A 40 17.87 0.31 1.61
N THR A 41 18.28 1.20 0.72
CA THR A 41 17.60 2.49 0.49
C THR A 41 17.25 2.58 -0.98
N VAL A 42 15.98 2.87 -1.29
CA VAL A 42 15.46 3.00 -2.65
C VAL A 42 14.89 4.40 -2.80
N SER A 43 15.34 5.14 -3.80
CA SER A 43 14.84 6.47 -4.13
C SER A 43 14.32 6.49 -5.56
N CYS A 44 13.14 7.06 -5.78
CA CYS A 44 12.54 7.26 -7.10
C CYS A 44 11.76 8.57 -7.09
N TYR A 45 11.98 9.41 -8.09
CA TYR A 45 11.44 10.77 -8.15
C TYR A 45 11.82 11.58 -6.88
N ASP A 46 10.84 11.98 -6.06
CA ASP A 46 11.01 12.74 -4.82
C ASP A 46 10.88 11.89 -3.55
N LYS A 47 10.60 10.59 -3.69
CA LYS A 47 10.38 9.67 -2.57
C LYS A 47 11.62 8.82 -2.33
N THR A 48 11.88 8.55 -1.05
CA THR A 48 12.93 7.64 -0.60
C THR A 48 12.38 6.73 0.49
N TRP A 49 12.60 5.43 0.32
CA TRP A 49 12.25 4.41 1.27
C TRP A 49 13.51 3.69 1.73
N HIS A 50 13.52 3.21 2.96
CA HIS A 50 14.61 2.41 3.47
C HIS A 50 14.07 1.27 4.32
N ALA A 51 14.82 0.18 4.36
CA ALA A 51 14.50 -0.96 5.19
C ALA A 51 15.79 -1.56 5.75
N TYR A 52 15.73 -1.97 7.01
CA TYR A 52 16.79 -2.67 7.70
C TYR A 52 16.27 -4.02 8.18
N TRP A 53 17.07 -5.06 7.96
CA TRP A 53 16.83 -6.40 8.48
C TRP A 53 18.01 -6.84 9.32
N GLY A 54 17.75 -7.15 10.59
CA GLY A 54 18.73 -7.69 11.54
C GLY A 54 18.80 -9.22 11.58
N GLY A 55 18.04 -9.90 10.71
CA GLY A 55 17.91 -11.37 10.66
C GLY A 55 17.54 -11.85 9.26
N MET A 56 18.33 -11.43 8.26
CA MET A 56 18.29 -11.98 6.91
C MET A 56 18.67 -13.47 6.92
N TRP A 57 18.37 -14.20 5.86
CA TRP A 57 18.81 -15.58 5.72
C TRP A 57 20.33 -15.67 5.55
N ASP A 58 20.92 -16.73 6.12
CA ASP A 58 22.36 -16.95 6.06
C ASP A 58 22.85 -17.16 4.62
N GLY A 59 24.06 -16.70 4.35
CA GLY A 59 24.70 -16.78 3.03
C GLY A 59 24.12 -15.86 1.95
N LEU A 60 23.15 -14.98 2.26
CA LEU A 60 22.61 -14.00 1.30
C LEU A 60 23.11 -12.58 1.59
N THR A 61 23.42 -11.85 0.53
CA THR A 61 23.54 -10.39 0.59
C THR A 61 22.16 -9.74 0.72
N ILE A 62 22.11 -8.48 1.15
CA ILE A 62 20.87 -7.70 1.20
C ILE A 62 20.16 -7.64 -0.16
N GLY A 63 20.91 -7.53 -1.26
CA GLY A 63 20.33 -7.53 -2.60
C GLY A 63 19.67 -8.86 -2.96
N GLN A 64 20.33 -9.99 -2.67
CA GLN A 64 19.80 -11.33 -2.91
C GLN A 64 18.60 -11.65 -2.02
N PHE A 65 18.66 -11.24 -0.75
CA PHE A 65 17.55 -11.37 0.19
C PHE A 65 16.33 -10.60 -0.28
N PHE A 66 16.51 -9.33 -0.69
CA PHE A 66 15.43 -8.48 -1.19
C PHE A 66 14.71 -9.07 -2.42
N CYS A 67 15.44 -9.71 -3.33
CA CYS A 67 14.87 -10.42 -4.49
C CYS A 67 13.94 -11.59 -4.13
N LYS A 68 14.06 -12.16 -2.92
CA LYS A 68 13.22 -13.29 -2.47
C LYS A 68 12.00 -12.86 -1.67
N LEU A 69 11.90 -11.58 -1.30
CA LEU A 69 10.78 -11.07 -0.52
C LEU A 69 9.57 -10.76 -1.40
N HIS A 70 8.38 -10.91 -0.82
CA HIS A 70 7.13 -10.53 -1.46
C HIS A 70 6.89 -9.02 -1.34
N ASP A 71 6.33 -8.39 -2.37
CA ASP A 71 6.08 -6.95 -2.46
C ASP A 71 5.38 -6.39 -1.22
N ALA A 72 4.27 -7.02 -0.80
CA ALA A 72 3.50 -6.56 0.36
C ALA A 72 4.34 -6.51 1.66
N TYR A 73 5.27 -7.44 1.84
CA TYR A 73 6.16 -7.44 3.00
C TYR A 73 7.18 -6.29 2.91
N ILE A 74 7.75 -6.06 1.72
CA ILE A 74 8.66 -4.94 1.49
C ILE A 74 7.94 -3.60 1.71
N ILE A 75 6.71 -3.46 1.18
CA ILE A 75 5.90 -2.26 1.37
C ILE A 75 5.65 -2.00 2.85
N GLY A 76 5.38 -3.03 3.65
CA GLY A 76 5.25 -2.87 5.11
C GLY A 76 6.50 -2.33 5.81
N TYR A 77 7.69 -2.48 5.22
CA TYR A 77 8.91 -1.82 5.71
C TYR A 77 9.05 -0.39 5.18
N PHE A 78 8.68 -0.17 3.91
CA PHE A 78 8.83 1.13 3.24
C PHE A 78 7.79 2.15 3.73
N ASP A 79 6.55 1.73 3.91
CA ASP A 79 5.45 2.56 4.38
C ASP A 79 4.40 1.67 5.07
N ARG A 80 4.43 1.68 6.42
CA ARG A 80 3.49 0.91 7.25
C ARG A 80 2.05 1.38 7.15
N SER A 81 1.84 2.62 6.72
CA SER A 81 0.50 3.21 6.60
C SER A 81 -0.12 2.94 5.23
N LEU A 82 0.69 2.55 4.24
CA LEU A 82 0.23 2.30 2.90
C LEU A 82 -0.53 0.98 2.81
N SER A 83 -1.82 1.08 2.45
CA SER A 83 -2.67 -0.07 2.18
C SER A 83 -2.85 -0.29 0.68
N SER A 84 -3.04 -1.56 0.29
CA SER A 84 -3.37 -1.94 -1.09
C SER A 84 -4.72 -1.39 -1.58
N ARG A 85 -5.59 -0.98 -0.66
CA ARG A 85 -6.86 -0.34 -0.93
C ARG A 85 -7.00 0.95 -0.14
N ARG A 86 -7.70 1.92 -0.71
CA ARG A 86 -8.02 3.18 -0.05
C ARG A 86 -9.50 3.50 -0.19
N PHE A 87 -9.98 4.41 0.65
CA PHE A 87 -11.34 4.93 0.57
C PHE A 87 -11.62 5.51 -0.82
N SER A 88 -12.83 5.29 -1.31
CA SER A 88 -13.35 5.83 -2.56
C SER A 88 -14.84 6.06 -2.40
N ALA A 89 -15.24 7.33 -2.39
CA ALA A 89 -16.65 7.72 -2.28
C ALA A 89 -17.47 7.11 -3.43
N GLU A 90 -16.88 7.06 -4.63
CA GLU A 90 -17.44 6.43 -5.82
C GLU A 90 -17.70 4.93 -5.61
N ALA A 91 -16.69 4.19 -5.13
CA ALA A 91 -16.84 2.74 -4.89
C ALA A 91 -17.86 2.46 -3.78
N LEU A 92 -17.90 3.29 -2.74
CA LEU A 92 -18.86 3.19 -1.65
C LEU A 92 -20.30 3.43 -2.13
N ALA A 93 -20.52 4.50 -2.90
CA ALA A 93 -21.82 4.83 -3.48
C ALA A 93 -22.33 3.72 -4.42
N ASP A 94 -21.47 3.21 -5.29
CA ASP A 94 -21.80 2.09 -6.19
C ASP A 94 -22.14 0.81 -5.43
N LYS A 95 -21.42 0.54 -4.33
CA LYS A 95 -21.74 -0.59 -3.46
C LYS A 95 -23.08 -0.39 -2.76
N ALA A 96 -23.31 0.79 -2.19
CA ALA A 96 -24.57 1.12 -1.52
C ALA A 96 -25.76 0.93 -2.47
N ARG A 97 -25.67 1.44 -3.69
CA ARG A 97 -26.69 1.24 -4.74
C ARG A 97 -27.02 -0.24 -4.97
N LYS A 98 -26.00 -1.10 -5.05
CA LYS A 98 -26.21 -2.56 -5.22
C LYS A 98 -26.92 -3.17 -4.01
N VAL A 99 -26.55 -2.77 -2.80
CA VAL A 99 -27.18 -3.25 -1.55
C VAL A 99 -28.63 -2.79 -1.48
N ILE A 100 -28.92 -1.52 -1.75
CA ILE A 100 -30.29 -0.97 -1.74
C ILE A 100 -31.17 -1.68 -2.77
N VAL A 101 -30.68 -1.91 -3.98
CA VAL A 101 -31.39 -2.68 -5.01
C VAL A 101 -31.69 -4.10 -4.54
N GLN A 102 -30.74 -4.73 -3.82
CA GLN A 102 -30.93 -6.07 -3.27
C GLN A 102 -31.99 -6.07 -2.15
N MET A 103 -31.90 -5.17 -1.17
CA MET A 103 -32.91 -5.00 -0.11
C MET A 103 -34.31 -4.76 -0.69
N ARG A 104 -34.43 -3.99 -1.78
CA ARG A 104 -35.71 -3.78 -2.46
C ARG A 104 -36.26 -5.05 -3.10
N ARG A 105 -35.39 -5.89 -3.70
CA ARG A 105 -35.78 -7.20 -4.26
C ARG A 105 -36.24 -8.17 -3.16
N ASP A 106 -35.59 -8.10 -2.01
CA ASP A 106 -35.89 -8.93 -0.84
C ASP A 106 -37.12 -8.44 -0.06
N ARG A 107 -37.68 -7.30 -0.46
CA ARG A 107 -38.86 -6.63 0.13
C ARG A 107 -38.62 -6.03 1.53
N ASP A 108 -37.36 -5.81 1.88
CA ASP A 108 -36.96 -5.10 3.11
C ASP A 108 -37.15 -3.58 3.01
N LEU A 109 -37.27 -3.07 1.79
CA LEU A 109 -37.55 -1.66 1.49
C LEU A 109 -38.77 -1.55 0.60
N ASP A 110 -39.59 -0.53 0.84
CA ASP A 110 -40.60 -0.09 -0.12
C ASP A 110 -39.98 0.78 -1.25
N ALA A 111 -40.81 1.26 -2.16
CA ALA A 111 -40.34 2.03 -3.31
C ALA A 111 -39.91 3.47 -2.96
N GLU A 112 -40.49 4.05 -1.90
CA GLU A 112 -40.18 5.41 -1.47
C GLU A 112 -38.88 5.43 -0.67
N ASP A 113 -38.75 4.52 0.30
CA ASP A 113 -37.53 4.32 1.07
C ASP A 113 -36.33 3.97 0.18
N ALA A 114 -36.53 3.07 -0.79
CA ALA A 114 -35.46 2.72 -1.72
C ALA A 114 -35.02 3.92 -2.57
N ARG A 115 -35.96 4.80 -2.98
CA ARG A 115 -35.61 6.01 -3.73
C ARG A 115 -34.81 6.97 -2.86
N SER A 116 -35.28 7.25 -1.64
CA SER A 116 -34.59 8.15 -0.71
C SER A 116 -33.14 7.69 -0.44
N LEU A 117 -32.94 6.39 -0.21
CA LEU A 117 -31.59 5.84 -0.01
C LEU A 117 -30.71 5.90 -1.27
N LEU A 118 -31.29 5.76 -2.46
CA LEU A 118 -30.52 5.90 -3.71
C LEU A 118 -30.11 7.34 -3.98
N ASP A 119 -30.90 8.32 -3.54
CA ASP A 119 -30.56 9.74 -3.62
C ASP A 119 -29.43 10.06 -2.62
N GLU A 120 -29.54 9.61 -1.38
CA GLU A 120 -28.48 9.78 -0.37
C GLU A 120 -27.17 9.05 -0.76
N ALA A 121 -27.26 7.90 -1.45
CA ALA A 121 -26.08 7.23 -1.99
C ALA A 121 -25.34 8.08 -3.05
N GLU A 122 -26.02 8.98 -3.78
CA GLU A 122 -25.31 9.95 -4.63
C GLU A 122 -24.62 11.03 -3.82
N ASP A 123 -25.25 11.51 -2.75
CA ASP A 123 -24.66 12.52 -1.89
C ASP A 123 -23.34 12.01 -1.25
N VAL A 124 -23.26 10.72 -0.92
CA VAL A 124 -22.04 10.06 -0.43
C VAL A 124 -20.85 10.25 -1.39
N ARG A 125 -21.07 10.36 -2.71
CA ARG A 125 -19.99 10.58 -3.69
C ARG A 125 -19.21 11.87 -3.46
N HIS A 126 -19.79 12.82 -2.72
CA HIS A 126 -19.19 14.11 -2.41
C HIS A 126 -18.35 14.11 -1.13
N THR A 127 -18.26 12.98 -0.42
CA THR A 127 -17.42 12.84 0.78
C THR A 127 -15.96 12.56 0.42
N SER A 128 -15.04 13.03 1.26
CA SER A 128 -13.59 12.88 1.03
C SER A 128 -12.96 11.75 1.86
N SER A 129 -13.66 11.26 2.87
CA SER A 129 -13.17 10.20 3.75
C SER A 129 -14.29 9.35 4.34
N LEU A 130 -13.94 8.17 4.83
CA LEU A 130 -14.88 7.29 5.53
C LEU A 130 -15.41 7.92 6.83
N ASP A 131 -14.59 8.69 7.53
CA ASP A 131 -14.97 9.37 8.78
C ASP A 131 -16.00 10.49 8.52
N GLU A 132 -15.75 11.31 7.50
CA GLU A 132 -16.70 12.33 7.04
C GLU A 132 -18.02 11.68 6.60
N CYS A 133 -17.96 10.59 5.83
CA CYS A 133 -19.14 9.85 5.42
C CYS A 133 -19.93 9.32 6.63
N GLY A 134 -19.25 8.77 7.63
CA GLY A 134 -19.86 8.29 8.86
C GLY A 134 -20.49 9.39 9.72
N GLY A 135 -19.94 10.60 9.69
CA GLY A 135 -20.48 11.76 10.38
C GLY A 135 -21.68 12.37 9.67
N ALA A 136 -21.58 12.57 8.35
CA ALA A 136 -22.60 13.24 7.54
C ALA A 136 -23.79 12.33 7.17
N HIS A 137 -23.55 11.03 6.96
CA HIS A 137 -24.54 10.07 6.46
C HIS A 137 -24.73 8.89 7.44
N ARG A 138 -24.69 9.17 8.74
CA ARG A 138 -24.68 8.11 9.78
C ARG A 138 -25.84 7.12 9.64
N GLU A 139 -27.07 7.62 9.56
CA GLU A 139 -28.27 6.77 9.51
C GLU A 139 -28.27 5.89 8.25
N PHE A 140 -27.88 6.45 7.12
CA PHE A 140 -27.69 5.72 5.87
C PHE A 140 -26.64 4.63 5.98
N MET A 141 -25.47 4.93 6.56
CA MET A 141 -24.40 3.96 6.72
C MET A 141 -24.85 2.76 7.56
N HIS A 142 -25.53 3.01 8.69
CA HIS A 142 -26.12 1.94 9.50
C HIS A 142 -27.23 1.18 8.76
N ARG A 143 -28.10 1.87 8.02
CA ARG A 143 -29.24 1.23 7.32
C ARG A 143 -28.80 0.36 6.15
N VAL A 144 -27.77 0.76 5.41
CA VAL A 144 -27.30 0.06 4.20
C VAL A 144 -26.21 -0.96 4.53
N PHE A 145 -25.27 -0.63 5.42
CA PHE A 145 -24.10 -1.48 5.69
C PHE A 145 -24.13 -2.16 7.07
N GLY A 146 -25.12 -1.87 7.90
CA GLY A 146 -25.24 -2.40 9.25
C GLY A 146 -24.37 -1.67 10.26
N ASP A 147 -24.33 -2.19 11.49
CA ASP A 147 -23.64 -1.53 12.58
C ASP A 147 -22.12 -1.48 12.42
N ASP A 148 -21.51 -2.50 11.79
CA ASP A 148 -20.07 -2.57 11.53
C ASP A 148 -19.67 -1.88 10.22
N TRP A 149 -20.38 -0.82 9.81
CA TRP A 149 -20.14 -0.13 8.54
C TRP A 149 -18.72 0.43 8.41
N TRP A 150 -18.01 0.71 9.52
CA TRP A 150 -16.60 1.13 9.49
C TRP A 150 -15.65 0.02 9.00
N ASN A 151 -16.11 -1.23 8.97
CA ASN A 151 -15.38 -2.39 8.43
C ASN A 151 -15.92 -2.76 7.05
N LEU A 152 -15.87 -1.79 6.13
CA LEU A 152 -16.40 -1.96 4.78
C LEU A 152 -15.75 -3.13 4.03
N PRO A 153 -16.52 -3.85 3.20
CA PRO A 153 -15.96 -4.87 2.33
C PRO A 153 -15.02 -4.25 1.29
N ALA A 154 -14.08 -5.04 0.81
CA ALA A 154 -13.05 -4.60 -0.14
C ALA A 154 -13.61 -4.02 -1.45
N ASP A 155 -14.84 -4.37 -1.83
CA ASP A 155 -15.53 -3.89 -3.03
C ASP A 155 -16.29 -2.57 -2.83
N ALA A 156 -16.29 -2.01 -1.60
CA ALA A 156 -16.66 -0.63 -1.30
C ALA A 156 -15.43 0.32 -1.24
N MET A 157 -14.26 -0.19 -1.62
CA MET A 157 -12.99 0.53 -1.65
C MET A 157 -12.33 0.39 -3.02
N GLU A 158 -11.43 1.31 -3.35
CA GLU A 158 -10.66 1.23 -4.60
C GLU A 158 -9.25 0.71 -4.38
N ARG A 159 -8.62 0.26 -5.47
CA ARG A 159 -7.19 -0.08 -5.46
C ARG A 159 -6.38 1.19 -5.25
N ASN A 160 -5.38 1.13 -4.37
CA ASN A 160 -4.54 2.27 -4.11
C ASN A 160 -3.47 2.44 -5.22
N PRO A 161 -3.48 3.54 -6.00
CA PRO A 161 -2.48 3.76 -7.05
C PRO A 161 -1.07 3.91 -6.50
N ASP A 162 -0.89 4.46 -5.29
CA ASP A 162 0.43 4.58 -4.66
C ASP A 162 1.02 3.22 -4.31
N TRP A 163 0.18 2.28 -3.85
CA TRP A 163 0.58 0.88 -3.64
C TRP A 163 1.02 0.24 -4.96
N ALA A 164 0.23 0.41 -6.02
CA ALA A 164 0.56 -0.13 -7.34
C ALA A 164 1.86 0.45 -7.91
N TYR A 165 2.10 1.75 -7.68
CA TYR A 165 3.34 2.41 -8.06
C TYR A 165 4.54 1.83 -7.30
N LEU A 166 4.41 1.63 -5.98
CA LEU A 166 5.49 1.06 -5.17
C LEU A 166 5.79 -0.40 -5.53
N CYS A 167 4.77 -1.22 -5.83
CA CYS A 167 4.95 -2.55 -6.41
C CYS A 167 5.81 -2.51 -7.69
N ARG A 168 5.53 -1.58 -8.61
CA ARG A 168 6.30 -1.43 -9.86
C ARG A 168 7.76 -1.08 -9.59
N ILE A 169 8.02 -0.19 -8.63
CA ILE A 169 9.39 0.16 -8.20
C ILE A 169 10.08 -1.08 -7.64
N ILE A 170 9.44 -1.79 -6.70
CA ILE A 170 10.00 -2.99 -6.07
C ILE A 170 10.35 -4.05 -7.12
N ALA A 171 9.41 -4.38 -8.01
CA ALA A 171 9.63 -5.35 -9.07
C ALA A 171 10.80 -4.95 -9.98
N THR A 172 10.91 -3.66 -10.31
CA THR A 172 12.02 -3.12 -11.11
C THR A 172 13.36 -3.27 -10.40
N VAL A 173 13.41 -2.93 -9.10
CA VAL A 173 14.61 -3.09 -8.26
C VAL A 173 15.00 -4.55 -8.15
N GLN A 174 14.05 -5.46 -7.89
CA GLN A 174 14.32 -6.89 -7.80
C GLN A 174 14.87 -7.46 -9.12
N GLN A 175 14.33 -7.04 -10.27
CA GLN A 175 14.84 -7.45 -11.57
C GLN A 175 16.26 -6.95 -11.83
N ALA A 176 16.57 -5.70 -11.45
CA ALA A 176 17.91 -5.14 -11.59
C ALA A 176 18.92 -5.86 -10.68
N LEU A 177 18.54 -6.09 -9.42
CA LEU A 177 19.35 -6.82 -8.45
C LEU A 177 19.61 -8.27 -8.88
N ALA A 178 18.60 -8.97 -9.40
CA ALA A 178 18.75 -10.34 -9.87
C ALA A 178 19.73 -10.46 -11.05
N LYS A 179 19.79 -9.44 -11.92
CA LYS A 179 20.78 -9.36 -13.00
C LYS A 179 22.19 -9.08 -12.49
N GLN A 180 22.31 -8.17 -11.51
CA GLN A 180 23.60 -7.73 -10.98
C GLN A 180 24.23 -8.74 -9.99
N PHE A 181 23.40 -9.43 -9.21
CA PHE A 181 23.80 -10.35 -8.15
C PHE A 181 23.08 -11.70 -8.31
N PRO A 182 23.40 -12.46 -9.37
CA PRO A 182 22.78 -13.76 -9.58
C PRO A 182 23.08 -14.68 -8.40
N ILE A 183 22.07 -15.44 -7.95
CA ILE A 183 22.27 -16.51 -6.99
C ILE A 183 22.74 -17.73 -7.79
N ALA A 184 23.88 -18.31 -7.43
CA ALA A 184 24.31 -19.57 -8.02
C ALA A 184 23.23 -20.64 -7.75
N ALA A 185 22.86 -21.37 -8.80
CA ALA A 185 21.84 -22.42 -8.74
C ALA A 185 22.28 -23.61 -7.87
#